data_AF-A0A658IEE6-F1
#
_entry.id   AF-A0A658IEE6-F1
#
_cell.length_a   1.000
_cell.length_b   1.000
_cell.length_c   1.000
_cell.angle_alpha   90.00
_cell.angle_beta   90.00
_cell.angle_gamma   90.00
#
_symmetry.space_group_name_H-M   'P 1'
#
loop_
_entity.id
_entity.type
_entity.pdbx_description
1 polymer ?
#
loop_
_entity_poly.entity_id
_entity_poly.type
_entity_poly.pdbx_seq_one_letter_code
_entity_poly.pdbx_strand_id
1 'polypeptide(L)'
;TPGYAINNDRPSPAQPAPSAPDAAPSSVSAYCRLDNGKSISVSAADGQGYHYIYQDQNNNTELELTEGLFGVKAFHYYPPLGMGAAGYIRFNKKQYDYVLLSLDTGRREFHGIRVYRDGSLVSSHECFSKLELDVSGLTDPAHTDSDKMGDFLTD
;
A
#
# COMPACT_ATOMS: atom_id res chain seq x y z
N THR A 1 -23.14 75.62 2.67
CA THR A 1 -21.89 74.97 2.22
C THR A 1 -21.89 73.55 2.74
N PRO A 2 -22.13 72.52 1.91
CA PRO A 2 -22.02 71.14 2.37
C PRO A 2 -20.58 70.64 2.16
N GLY A 3 -19.91 70.30 3.25
CA GLY A 3 -18.65 69.56 3.22
C GLY A 3 -18.92 68.08 3.02
N TYR A 4 -18.30 67.48 2.02
CA TYR A 4 -18.32 66.03 1.82
C TYR A 4 -17.39 65.36 2.83
N ALA A 5 -17.94 64.51 3.70
CA ALA A 5 -17.16 63.57 4.50
C ALA A 5 -16.97 62.29 3.67
N ILE A 6 -15.71 61.98 3.34
CA ILE A 6 -15.27 60.72 2.75
C ILE A 6 -15.33 59.63 3.83
N ASN A 7 -16.31 58.74 3.75
CA ASN A 7 -16.31 57.49 4.52
C ASN A 7 -15.24 56.57 3.93
N ASN A 8 -14.19 56.29 4.73
CA ASN A 8 -13.19 55.27 4.42
C ASN A 8 -13.76 53.88 4.69
N ASP A 9 -14.66 53.39 3.83
CA ASP A 9 -14.98 51.96 3.76
C ASP A 9 -13.83 51.24 3.04
N ARG A 10 -12.77 50.93 3.78
CA ARG A 10 -11.79 49.94 3.35
C ARG A 10 -12.28 48.57 3.84
N PRO A 11 -12.60 47.62 2.95
CA PRO A 11 -12.87 46.25 3.37
C PRO A 11 -11.64 45.70 4.09
N SER A 12 -11.81 45.22 5.32
CA SER A 12 -10.79 44.40 5.97
C SER A 12 -10.55 43.15 5.11
N PRO A 13 -9.30 42.66 4.96
CA PRO A 13 -9.07 41.41 4.25
C PRO A 13 -9.88 40.31 4.94
N ALA A 14 -10.72 39.62 4.17
CA ALA A 14 -11.40 38.43 4.64
C ALA A 14 -10.35 37.47 5.19
N GLN A 15 -10.52 37.02 6.44
CA GLN A 15 -9.73 35.92 6.98
C GLN A 15 -9.84 34.74 6.01
N PRO A 16 -8.72 34.12 5.59
CA PRO A 16 -8.79 32.89 4.81
C PRO A 16 -9.67 31.89 5.55
N ALA A 17 -10.66 31.32 4.84
CA ALA A 17 -11.43 30.21 5.36
C ALA A 17 -10.47 29.12 5.88
N PRO A 18 -10.80 28.41 6.97
CA PRO A 18 -9.97 27.30 7.41
C PRO A 18 -9.84 26.32 6.24
N SER A 19 -8.59 26.10 5.81
CA SER A 19 -8.25 25.05 4.87
C SER A 19 -8.90 23.76 5.36
N ALA A 20 -9.59 23.04 4.47
CA ALA A 20 -10.05 21.70 4.78
C ALA A 20 -8.89 20.91 5.41
N PRO A 21 -9.14 20.02 6.40
CA PRO A 21 -8.07 19.18 6.91
C PRO A 21 -7.43 18.48 5.70
N ASP A 22 -6.13 18.64 5.51
CA ASP A 22 -5.38 17.78 4.60
C ASP A 22 -5.79 16.35 4.96
N ALA A 23 -6.41 15.64 4.02
CA ALA A 23 -6.83 14.27 4.25
C ALA A 23 -5.60 13.51 4.74
N ALA A 24 -5.71 12.87 5.91
CA ALA A 24 -4.61 12.08 6.44
C ALA A 24 -4.16 11.09 5.35
N PRO A 25 -2.85 10.91 5.12
CA PRO A 25 -2.38 10.00 4.10
C PRO A 25 -2.95 8.61 4.37
N SER A 26 -3.56 8.03 3.35
CA SER A 26 -4.06 6.67 3.43
C SER A 26 -2.91 5.75 3.80
N SER A 27 -3.11 4.91 4.81
CA SER A 27 -2.10 3.99 5.29
C SER A 27 -2.67 2.59 5.42
N VAL A 28 -1.81 1.61 5.16
CA VAL A 28 -2.10 0.19 5.18
C VAL A 28 -1.06 -0.46 6.07
N SER A 29 -1.51 -1.32 6.97
CA SER A 29 -0.65 -2.18 7.77
C SER A 29 -1.23 -3.58 7.77
N ALA A 30 -0.38 -4.56 7.46
CA ALA A 30 -0.78 -5.94 7.32
C ALA A 30 0.22 -6.83 8.05
N TYR A 31 -0.29 -7.82 8.78
CA TYR A 31 0.51 -8.85 9.42
C TYR A 31 -0.03 -10.23 9.03
N CYS A 32 0.87 -11.13 8.70
CA CYS A 32 0.55 -12.48 8.29
C CYS A 32 1.50 -13.46 8.97
N ARG A 33 0.96 -14.41 9.75
CA ARG A 33 1.72 -15.58 10.18
C ARG A 33 1.53 -16.68 9.15
N LEU A 34 2.64 -17.19 8.62
CA LEU A 34 2.65 -18.14 7.51
C LEU A 34 2.53 -19.58 7.99
N ASP A 35 2.10 -20.46 7.09
CA ASP A 35 2.01 -21.92 7.27
C ASP A 35 3.32 -22.58 7.74
N ASN A 36 4.47 -22.00 7.39
CA ASN A 36 5.80 -22.45 7.77
C ASN A 36 6.25 -21.92 9.16
N GLY A 37 5.35 -21.23 9.87
CA GLY A 37 5.55 -20.68 11.21
C GLY A 37 6.23 -19.31 11.26
N LYS A 38 6.75 -18.82 10.13
CA LYS A 38 7.38 -17.49 10.00
C LYS A 38 6.32 -16.39 9.91
N SER A 39 6.72 -15.13 9.92
CA SER A 39 5.78 -14.02 9.80
C SER A 39 6.24 -12.93 8.85
N ILE A 40 5.26 -12.24 8.28
CA ILE A 40 5.43 -11.06 7.46
C ILE A 40 4.68 -9.90 8.09
N SER A 41 5.29 -8.72 8.09
CA SER A 41 4.60 -7.46 8.31
C SER A 41 4.89 -6.51 7.16
N VAL A 42 3.86 -5.81 6.70
CA VAL A 42 3.95 -4.75 5.68
C VAL A 42 3.30 -3.49 6.22
N SER A 43 3.93 -2.34 5.98
CA SER A 43 3.32 -1.03 6.15
C SER A 43 3.53 -0.19 4.89
N ALA A 44 2.48 0.50 4.45
CA ALA A 44 2.50 1.39 3.30
C ALA A 44 1.66 2.62 3.60
N ALA A 45 2.08 3.80 3.14
CA ALA A 45 1.26 5.00 3.25
C ALA A 45 1.56 5.96 2.10
N ASP A 46 0.53 6.62 1.57
CA ASP A 46 0.70 7.60 0.50
C ASP A 46 1.61 8.75 0.94
N GLY A 47 2.53 9.18 0.08
CA GLY A 47 3.53 10.19 0.41
C GLY A 47 4.57 9.77 1.45
N GLN A 48 4.57 8.50 1.87
CA GLN A 48 5.57 7.87 2.74
C GLN A 48 6.12 6.60 2.08
N GLY A 49 7.22 6.07 2.61
CA GLY A 49 7.84 4.86 2.07
C GLY A 49 7.12 3.59 2.49
N TYR A 50 7.20 2.56 1.65
CA TYR A 50 6.67 1.23 1.96
C TYR A 50 7.74 0.39 2.67
N HIS A 51 7.31 -0.47 3.58
CA HIS A 51 8.17 -1.31 4.39
C HIS A 51 7.66 -2.74 4.49
N TYR A 52 8.59 -3.70 4.44
CA TYR A 52 8.32 -5.12 4.56
C TYR A 52 9.36 -5.76 5.49
N ILE A 53 8.89 -6.60 6.40
CA ILE A 53 9.72 -7.41 7.29
C ILE A 53 9.26 -8.86 7.17
N TYR A 54 10.23 -9.76 7.02
CA TYR A 54 10.07 -11.20 7.13
C TYR A 54 10.89 -11.71 8.29
N GLN A 55 10.24 -12.45 9.19
CA GLN A 55 10.83 -12.90 10.44
C GLN A 55 10.73 -14.41 10.60
N ASP A 56 11.73 -14.99 11.26
CA ASP A 56 11.69 -16.39 11.66
C ASP A 56 10.67 -16.65 12.79
N GLN A 57 10.57 -17.90 13.23
CA GLN A 57 9.65 -18.32 14.29
C GLN A 57 9.99 -17.72 15.68
N ASN A 58 11.19 -17.14 15.83
CA ASN A 58 11.69 -16.50 17.04
C ASN A 58 11.63 -14.97 16.95
N ASN A 59 10.95 -14.41 15.93
CA ASN A 59 10.87 -12.99 15.63
C ASN A 59 12.20 -12.32 15.24
N ASN A 60 13.21 -13.10 14.82
CA ASN A 60 14.42 -12.53 14.24
C ASN A 60 14.15 -12.12 12.79
N THR A 61 14.54 -10.91 12.41
CA THR A 61 14.43 -10.43 11.04
C THR A 61 15.39 -11.18 10.12
N GLU A 62 14.85 -11.90 9.13
CA GLU A 62 15.62 -12.57 8.08
C GLU A 62 15.74 -11.71 6.81
N LEU A 63 14.71 -10.91 6.53
CA LEU A 63 14.69 -9.99 5.39
C LEU A 63 13.91 -8.74 5.74
N GLU A 64 14.49 -7.59 5.41
CA GLU A 64 13.86 -6.28 5.49
C GLU A 64 13.98 -5.58 4.14
N LEU A 65 12.86 -5.02 3.65
CA LEU A 65 12.80 -4.25 2.42
C LEU A 65 12.15 -2.91 2.74
N THR A 66 12.95 -1.87 2.68
CA THR A 66 12.49 -0.49 2.78
C THR A 66 12.60 0.15 1.42
N GLU A 67 11.51 0.72 0.93
CA GLU A 67 11.51 1.44 -0.33
C GLU A 67 12.57 2.55 -0.39
N GLY A 68 13.18 2.71 -1.57
CA GLY A 68 14.24 3.69 -1.81
C GLY A 68 15.60 3.25 -1.26
N LEU A 69 15.66 2.24 -0.38
CA LEU A 69 16.91 1.70 0.11
C LEU A 69 17.37 0.51 -0.75
N PHE A 70 18.66 0.48 -1.07
CA PHE A 70 19.31 -0.63 -1.79
C PHE A 70 18.61 -1.05 -3.10
N GLY A 71 17.97 -0.09 -3.78
CA GLY A 71 17.26 -0.32 -5.04
C GLY A 71 15.91 -1.02 -4.90
N VAL A 72 15.31 -1.04 -3.70
CA VAL A 72 13.96 -1.53 -3.49
C VAL A 72 12.94 -0.54 -4.05
N LYS A 73 11.99 -1.06 -4.83
CA LYS A 73 10.80 -0.33 -5.28
C LYS A 73 9.57 -1.03 -4.71
N ALA A 74 8.54 -0.27 -4.36
CA ALA A 74 7.28 -0.84 -3.90
C ALA A 74 6.13 -0.39 -4.77
N PHE A 75 5.16 -1.28 -4.92
CA PHE A 75 3.97 -1.07 -5.72
C PHE A 75 2.74 -1.64 -5.01
N HIS A 76 1.57 -1.10 -5.30
CA HIS A 76 0.30 -1.68 -4.90
C HIS A 76 -0.62 -1.83 -6.13
N TYR A 77 -1.59 -2.71 -5.99
CA TYR A 77 -2.63 -2.89 -6.98
C TYR A 77 -3.92 -3.32 -6.31
N TYR A 78 -5.04 -2.70 -6.70
CA TYR A 78 -6.38 -3.02 -6.22
C TYR A 78 -7.41 -2.94 -7.35
N PRO A 79 -7.79 -4.05 -7.97
CA PRO A 79 -8.93 -4.09 -8.88
C PRO A 79 -10.22 -4.42 -8.11
N PRO A 80 -11.31 -3.67 -8.30
CA PRO A 80 -12.62 -4.13 -7.87
C PRO A 80 -13.03 -5.36 -8.68
N LEU A 81 -13.35 -6.47 -8.01
CA LEU A 81 -13.86 -7.68 -8.66
C LEU A 81 -15.37 -7.78 -8.43
N GLY A 82 -16.14 -8.21 -9.44
CA GLY A 82 -17.61 -8.14 -9.37
C GLY A 82 -18.25 -8.87 -8.16
N MET A 83 -17.67 -9.99 -7.71
CA MET A 83 -18.16 -10.76 -6.55
C MET A 83 -17.11 -10.85 -5.41
N GLY A 84 -16.11 -9.97 -5.38
CA GLY A 84 -15.03 -10.07 -4.40
C GLY A 84 -14.00 -8.94 -4.51
N ALA A 85 -12.82 -9.14 -3.94
CA ALA A 85 -11.73 -8.18 -4.00
C ALA A 85 -10.40 -8.90 -4.20
N ALA A 86 -9.50 -8.23 -4.90
CA ALA A 86 -8.11 -8.61 -4.96
C ALA A 86 -7.25 -7.38 -4.66
N GLY A 87 -6.18 -7.59 -3.93
CA GLY A 87 -5.24 -6.54 -3.60
C GLY A 87 -3.88 -7.13 -3.32
N TYR A 88 -2.82 -6.45 -3.75
CA TYR A 88 -1.48 -6.82 -3.33
C TYR A 88 -0.59 -5.61 -3.10
N ILE A 89 0.45 -5.82 -2.29
CA ILE A 89 1.63 -4.96 -2.22
C ILE A 89 2.82 -5.78 -2.73
N ARG A 90 3.55 -5.24 -3.70
CA ARG A 90 4.74 -5.84 -4.30
C ARG A 90 5.97 -5.05 -3.91
N PHE A 91 6.98 -5.73 -3.38
CA PHE A 91 8.33 -5.20 -3.25
C PHE A 91 9.22 -5.83 -4.30
N ASN A 92 9.82 -5.01 -5.16
CA ASN A 92 10.81 -5.45 -6.13
C ASN A 92 12.23 -5.14 -5.61
N LYS A 93 13.11 -6.14 -5.65
CA LYS A 93 14.54 -5.97 -5.36
C LYS A 93 15.36 -6.82 -6.32
N LYS A 94 16.02 -6.17 -7.29
CA LYS A 94 16.76 -6.83 -8.37
C LYS A 94 15.80 -7.77 -9.14
N GLN A 95 16.15 -9.04 -9.24
CA GLN A 95 15.38 -10.10 -9.90
C GLN A 95 14.21 -10.65 -9.09
N TYR A 96 14.04 -10.23 -7.83
CA TYR A 96 13.02 -10.78 -6.94
C TYR A 96 11.82 -9.85 -6.80
N ASP A 97 10.63 -10.43 -6.84
CA ASP A 97 9.37 -9.78 -6.49
C ASP A 97 8.76 -10.50 -5.28
N TYR A 98 8.50 -9.76 -4.20
CA TYR A 98 7.85 -10.23 -2.99
C TYR A 98 6.43 -9.66 -2.97
N VAL A 99 5.43 -10.51 -3.18
CA VAL A 99 4.04 -10.09 -3.40
C VAL A 99 3.17 -10.57 -2.25
N LEU A 100 2.85 -9.65 -1.33
CA LEU A 100 1.86 -9.92 -0.29
C LEU A 100 0.48 -9.74 -0.92
N LEU A 101 -0.29 -10.82 -1.00
CA LEU A 101 -1.51 -10.94 -1.77
C LEU A 101 -2.70 -11.26 -0.86
N SER A 102 -3.80 -10.55 -1.09
CA SER A 102 -5.13 -10.88 -0.58
C SER A 102 -6.07 -10.99 -1.77
N LEU A 103 -6.56 -12.20 -2.02
CA LEU A 103 -7.42 -12.54 -3.14
C LEU A 103 -8.63 -13.30 -2.61
N ASP A 104 -9.82 -12.75 -2.82
CA ASP A 104 -11.07 -13.45 -2.57
C ASP A 104 -12.04 -13.11 -3.71
N THR A 105 -12.32 -14.10 -4.55
CA THR A 105 -13.20 -13.96 -5.73
C THR A 105 -14.54 -14.68 -5.56
N GLY A 106 -14.79 -15.24 -4.37
CA GLY A 106 -15.89 -16.19 -4.12
C GLY A 106 -15.72 -17.57 -4.79
N ARG A 107 -14.76 -17.74 -5.70
CA ARG A 107 -14.40 -19.03 -6.34
C ARG A 107 -13.00 -19.50 -5.99
N ARG A 108 -12.11 -18.54 -5.74
CA ARG A 108 -10.70 -18.72 -5.37
C ARG A 108 -10.39 -17.75 -4.25
N GLU A 109 -9.73 -18.26 -3.23
CA GLU A 109 -9.26 -17.50 -2.08
C GLU A 109 -7.76 -17.79 -1.89
N PHE A 110 -6.96 -16.74 -1.73
CA PHE A 110 -5.56 -16.85 -1.36
C PHE A 110 -5.17 -15.63 -0.54
N HIS A 111 -4.60 -15.87 0.63
CA HIS A 111 -4.08 -14.84 1.52
C HIS A 111 -2.68 -15.25 1.93
N GLY A 112 -1.66 -14.51 1.54
CA GLY A 112 -0.30 -14.97 1.73
C GLY A 112 0.75 -14.20 0.94
N ILE A 113 1.94 -14.79 0.89
CA ILE A 113 3.08 -14.27 0.14
C ILE A 113 3.38 -15.19 -1.04
N ARG A 114 3.67 -14.58 -2.18
CA ARG A 114 4.31 -15.23 -3.31
C ARG A 114 5.61 -14.52 -3.62
N VAL A 115 6.69 -15.29 -3.78
CA VAL A 115 8.00 -14.78 -4.15
C VAL A 115 8.33 -15.28 -5.54
N TYR A 116 8.66 -14.35 -6.42
CA TYR A 116 9.06 -14.65 -7.79
C TYR A 116 10.52 -14.28 -7.98
N ARG A 117 11.20 -15.03 -8.84
CA ARG A 117 12.54 -14.74 -9.32
C ARG A 117 12.50 -14.75 -10.83
N ASP A 118 12.89 -13.64 -11.45
CA ASP A 118 12.87 -13.49 -12.91
C ASP A 118 11.48 -13.85 -13.51
N GLY A 119 10.42 -13.48 -12.79
CA GLY A 119 9.02 -13.76 -13.14
C GLY A 119 8.51 -15.18 -12.82
N SER A 120 9.39 -16.11 -12.42
CA SER A 120 8.99 -17.48 -12.05
C SER A 120 8.70 -17.59 -10.56
N LEU A 121 7.59 -18.24 -10.18
CA LEU A 121 7.26 -18.49 -8.77
C LEU A 121 8.30 -19.42 -8.14
N VAL A 122 8.95 -18.97 -7.06
CA VAL A 122 9.98 -19.75 -6.33
C VAL A 122 9.58 -20.10 -4.89
N SER A 123 8.61 -19.40 -4.32
CA SER A 123 8.06 -19.69 -3.01
C SER A 123 6.64 -19.15 -2.90
N SER A 124 5.76 -19.90 -2.25
CA SER A 124 4.39 -19.49 -1.92
C SER A 124 4.06 -20.01 -0.54
N HIS A 125 3.56 -19.12 0.33
CA HIS A 125 3.16 -19.47 1.68
C HIS A 125 1.85 -18.76 2.01
N GLU A 126 0.89 -19.52 2.51
CA GLU A 126 -0.39 -18.98 2.94
C GLU A 126 -0.31 -18.46 4.38
N CYS A 127 -1.12 -17.43 4.66
CA CYS A 127 -1.38 -17.00 6.00
C CYS A 127 -2.24 -18.05 6.71
N PHE A 128 -1.87 -18.36 7.96
CA PHE A 128 -2.64 -19.27 8.81
C PHE A 128 -4.06 -18.75 9.10
N SER A 129 -4.23 -17.43 9.10
CA SER A 129 -5.50 -16.73 9.20
C SER A 129 -5.69 -15.81 8.00
N LYS A 130 -6.94 -15.47 7.69
CA LYS A 130 -7.26 -14.52 6.62
C LYS A 130 -6.46 -13.22 6.80
N LEU A 131 -5.83 -12.77 5.71
CA LEU A 131 -5.06 -11.54 5.69
C LEU A 131 -5.99 -10.36 5.41
N GLU A 132 -6.06 -9.43 6.36
CA GLU A 132 -6.66 -8.12 6.12
C GLU A 132 -5.61 -7.23 5.44
N LEU A 133 -5.64 -7.21 4.11
CA LEU A 133 -4.86 -6.29 3.28
C LEU A 133 -5.83 -5.48 2.43
N ASP A 134 -6.18 -4.29 2.92
CA ASP A 134 -6.98 -3.32 2.17
C ASP A 134 -6.07 -2.24 1.59
N VAL A 135 -5.72 -2.40 0.32
CA VAL A 135 -4.90 -1.43 -0.43
C VAL A 135 -5.75 -0.44 -1.22
N SER A 136 -7.08 -0.49 -1.13
CA SER A 136 -7.97 0.38 -1.90
C SER A 136 -7.85 1.86 -1.53
N GLY A 137 -7.37 2.15 -0.31
CA GLY A 137 -7.11 3.50 0.16
C GLY A 137 -5.82 4.11 -0.38
N LEU A 138 -4.86 3.30 -0.84
CA LEU A 138 -3.61 3.80 -1.41
C LEU A 138 -3.89 4.36 -2.81
N THR A 139 -3.48 5.60 -3.06
CA THR A 139 -3.83 6.34 -4.28
C THR A 139 -2.63 6.97 -4.96
N ASP A 140 -1.43 6.86 -4.37
CA ASP A 140 -0.23 7.44 -4.96
C ASP A 140 0.13 6.75 -6.29
N PRO A 141 0.07 7.46 -7.42
CA PRO A 141 0.31 6.87 -8.74
C PRO A 141 1.77 6.42 -8.93
N ALA A 142 2.71 6.92 -8.11
CA ALA A 142 4.11 6.49 -8.18
C ALA A 142 4.30 5.01 -7.79
N HIS A 143 3.38 4.46 -6.99
CA HIS A 143 3.36 3.07 -6.56
C HIS A 143 2.37 2.21 -7.35
N THR A 144 1.75 2.74 -8.41
CA THR A 144 0.88 1.91 -9.25
C THR A 144 1.71 0.86 -9.98
N ASP A 145 1.33 -0.42 -9.86
CA ASP A 145 2.04 -1.52 -10.52
C ASP A 145 1.70 -1.63 -12.02
N SER A 146 2.09 -0.65 -12.82
CA SER A 146 1.75 -0.60 -14.26
C SER A 146 2.40 -1.70 -15.10
N ASP A 147 3.58 -2.19 -14.69
CA ASP A 147 4.36 -3.16 -15.48
C ASP A 147 3.83 -4.59 -15.37
N LYS A 148 3.22 -4.96 -14.23
CA LYS A 148 2.80 -6.34 -13.91
C LYS A 148 1.36 -6.42 -13.42
N MET A 149 0.56 -5.46 -13.86
CA MET A 149 -0.76 -5.20 -13.32
C MET A 149 -1.66 -6.44 -13.43
N GLY A 150 -1.94 -7.06 -12.28
CA GLY A 150 -2.83 -8.22 -12.19
C GLY A 150 -2.19 -9.59 -12.50
N ASP A 151 -0.92 -9.66 -12.93
CA ASP A 151 -0.24 -10.93 -13.24
C ASP A 151 -0.23 -11.88 -12.02
N PHE A 152 -0.07 -11.30 -10.83
CA PHE A 152 0.02 -12.05 -9.57
C PHE A 152 -1.32 -12.54 -9.02
N LEU A 153 -2.44 -12.14 -9.63
CA LEU A 153 -3.79 -12.60 -9.24
C LEU A 153 -4.16 -13.94 -9.88
N THR A 154 -3.32 -14.44 -10.79
CA THR A 154 -3.50 -15.72 -11.49
C THR A 154 -2.64 -16.81 -10.85
N ASP A 155 -3.04 -18.08 -11.01
CA ASP A 155 -2.24 -19.23 -10.55
C ASP A 155 -1.33 -19.71 -11.67
#